data_AF-A0A2E6W633-F1
#
_entry.id   AF-A0A2E6W633-F1
#
_cell.length_a   1.000
_cell.length_b   1.000
_cell.length_c   1.000
_cell.angle_alpha   90.00
_cell.angle_beta   90.00
_cell.angle_gamma   90.00
#
_symmetry.space_group_name_H-M   'P 1'
#
loop_
_entity.id
_entity.type
_entity.pdbx_description
1 polymer ?
#
loop_
_entity_poly.entity_id
_entity_poly.type
_entity_poly.pdbx_seq_one_letter_code
_entity_poly.pdbx_strand_id
1 'polypeptide(L)'
;MANITLTPSERKDLEQTKKECLEHLLEIECKLSPENLTCDGELSRSEINRRYRILDEARKTEIKNFKMITHMLEGTPREPTFNEIWD
;
A
#
# COMPACT_ATOMS: atom_id res chain seq x y z
N MET A 1 28.85 -1.56 -2.50
CA MET A 1 27.41 -1.84 -2.31
C MET A 1 27.31 -3.26 -1.79
N ALA A 2 26.79 -3.46 -0.58
CA ALA A 2 26.69 -4.82 -0.03
C ALA A 2 25.62 -5.57 -0.82
N ASN A 3 26.02 -6.61 -1.57
CA ASN A 3 25.09 -7.60 -2.09
C ASN A 3 24.60 -8.40 -0.90
N ILE A 4 23.52 -7.96 -0.27
CA ILE A 4 22.85 -8.72 0.79
C ILE A 4 22.21 -9.92 0.10
N THR A 5 22.85 -11.07 0.23
CA THR A 5 22.28 -12.35 -0.21
C THR A 5 21.26 -12.77 0.85
N LEU A 6 19.98 -12.47 0.62
CA LEU A 6 18.89 -12.94 1.47
C LEU A 6 18.87 -14.47 1.50
N THR A 7 18.70 -15.04 2.69
CA THR A 7 18.41 -16.47 2.84
C THR A 7 17.03 -16.80 2.25
N PRO A 8 16.75 -18.07 1.90
CA PRO A 8 15.43 -18.46 1.42
C PRO A 8 14.28 -18.12 2.39
N SER A 9 14.54 -18.16 3.70
CA SER A 9 13.55 -17.79 4.72
C SER A 9 13.26 -16.29 4.71
N GLU A 10 14.29 -15.44 4.75
CA GLU A 10 14.12 -13.98 4.74
C GLU A 10 13.45 -13.49 3.46
N ARG A 11 13.77 -14.12 2.31
CA ARG A 11 13.06 -13.84 1.06
C ARG A 11 11.58 -14.19 1.17
N LYS A 12 11.25 -15.36 1.73
CA LYS A 12 9.85 -15.78 1.92
C LYS A 12 9.10 -14.82 2.85
N ASP A 13 9.73 -14.38 3.92
CA ASP A 13 9.15 -13.43 4.88
C ASP A 13 8.89 -12.08 4.21
N LEU A 14 9.85 -11.58 3.40
CA LEU A 14 9.68 -10.34 2.63
C LEU A 14 8.60 -10.45 1.55
N GLU A 15 8.46 -11.59 0.86
CA GLU A 15 7.36 -11.83 -0.09
C GLU A 15 6.00 -11.84 0.62
N GLN A 16 5.95 -12.40 1.83
CA GLN A 16 4.75 -12.36 2.66
C GLN A 16 4.41 -10.92 3.09
N THR A 17 5.39 -10.14 3.54
CA THR A 17 5.20 -8.72 3.86
C THR A 17 4.80 -7.91 2.63
N LYS A 18 5.35 -8.22 1.44
CA LYS A 18 4.95 -7.61 0.17
C LYS A 18 3.46 -7.83 -0.09
N LYS A 19 2.98 -9.06 0.11
CA LYS A 19 1.58 -9.42 -0.05
C LYS A 19 0.67 -8.68 0.93
N GLU A 20 1.03 -8.65 2.21
CA GLU A 20 0.28 -7.91 3.24
C GLU A 20 0.19 -6.40 2.92
N CYS A 21 1.27 -5.83 2.41
CA CYS A 21 1.30 -4.43 1.96
C CYS A 21 0.33 -4.18 0.80
N LEU A 22 0.22 -5.12 -0.16
CA LEU A 22 -0.76 -5.04 -1.25
C LEU A 22 -2.20 -5.16 -0.75
N GLU A 23 -2.46 -6.07 0.19
CA GLU A 23 -3.78 -6.23 0.82
C GLU A 23 -4.20 -4.93 1.55
N HIS A 24 -3.29 -4.31 2.30
CA HIS A 24 -3.55 -3.02 2.95
C HIS A 24 -3.82 -1.89 1.94
N LEU A 25 -3.07 -1.84 0.84
CA LEU A 25 -3.30 -0.86 -0.22
C LEU A 25 -4.67 -1.03 -0.87
N LEU A 26 -5.07 -2.27 -1.15
CA LEU A 26 -6.41 -2.58 -1.68
C LEU A 26 -7.50 -2.08 -0.74
N GLU A 27 -7.37 -2.32 0.57
CA GLU A 27 -8.34 -1.82 1.55
C GLU A 27 -8.41 -0.28 1.57
N ILE A 28 -7.26 0.40 1.50
CA ILE A 28 -7.20 1.86 1.51
C ILE A 28 -7.82 2.44 0.25
N GLU A 29 -7.49 1.89 -0.92
CA GLU A 29 -8.08 2.31 -2.22
C GLU A 29 -9.59 2.07 -2.24
N CYS A 30 -10.07 0.94 -1.71
CA CYS A 30 -11.50 0.70 -1.50
C CYS A 30 -12.15 1.78 -0.63
N LYS A 31 -11.52 2.16 0.50
CA LYS A 31 -12.02 3.20 1.42
C LYS A 31 -11.97 4.62 0.81
N LEU A 32 -11.04 4.86 -0.11
CA LEU A 32 -10.90 6.13 -0.85
C LEU A 32 -11.90 6.27 -2.00
N SER A 33 -12.64 5.21 -2.35
CA SER A 33 -13.67 5.27 -3.38
C SER A 33 -14.71 6.36 -3.05
N PRO A 34 -15.30 7.03 -4.05
CA PRO A 34 -16.28 8.10 -3.79
C PRO A 34 -17.45 7.66 -2.90
N GLU A 35 -17.94 6.43 -3.09
CA GLU A 35 -19.03 5.82 -2.32
C GLU A 35 -18.65 5.69 -0.83
N ASN A 36 -17.50 5.08 -0.54
CA ASN A 36 -17.03 4.85 0.83
C ASN A 36 -16.53 6.12 1.52
N LEU A 37 -15.90 7.02 0.76
CA LEU A 37 -15.34 8.26 1.28
C LEU A 37 -16.45 9.24 1.68
N THR A 38 -17.54 9.28 0.92
CA THR A 38 -18.69 10.15 1.19
C THR A 38 -19.78 9.50 2.03
N CYS A 39 -19.71 8.18 2.25
CA CYS A 39 -20.75 7.38 2.89
C CYS A 39 -22.11 7.63 2.22
N ASP A 40 -22.19 7.35 0.92
CA ASP A 40 -23.37 7.61 0.08
C ASP A 40 -23.87 9.07 0.11
N GLY A 41 -22.94 10.01 0.32
CA GLY A 41 -23.22 11.44 0.41
C GLY A 41 -23.75 11.92 1.76
N GLU A 42 -23.80 11.07 2.79
CA GLU A 42 -24.29 11.43 4.12
C GLU A 42 -23.32 12.33 4.91
N LEU A 43 -22.03 12.34 4.55
CA LEU A 43 -21.00 13.09 5.28
C LEU A 43 -20.86 14.53 4.83
N SER A 44 -20.53 15.40 5.79
CA SER A 44 -20.14 16.77 5.48
C SER A 44 -18.82 16.83 4.71
N ARG A 45 -18.62 17.89 3.93
CA ARG A 45 -17.35 18.15 3.21
C ARG A 45 -16.14 18.15 4.14
N SER A 46 -16.28 18.65 5.38
CA SER A 46 -15.23 18.64 6.39
C SER A 46 -14.82 17.23 6.80
N GLU A 47 -15.79 16.33 6.98
CA GLU A 47 -15.53 14.94 7.36
C GLU A 47 -14.92 14.15 6.20
N ILE A 48 -15.43 14.34 4.98
CA ILE A 48 -14.87 13.77 3.75
C ILE A 48 -13.39 14.15 3.63
N ASN A 49 -13.08 15.45 3.75
CA ASN A 49 -11.70 15.94 3.66
C ASN A 49 -10.81 15.38 4.77
N ARG A 50 -11.33 15.24 5.99
CA ARG A 50 -10.59 14.63 7.11
C ARG A 50 -10.28 13.16 6.83
N ARG A 51 -11.27 12.38 6.40
CA ARG A 51 -11.11 10.96 6.04
C ARG A 51 -10.11 10.79 4.90
N TYR A 52 -10.25 11.59 3.85
CA TYR A 52 -9.36 11.58 2.70
C TYR A 52 -7.91 11.78 3.11
N ARG A 53 -7.62 12.81 3.92
CA ARG A 53 -6.24 13.09 4.38
C ARG A 53 -5.65 11.93 5.17
N ILE A 54 -6.43 11.30 6.06
CA ILE A 54 -5.96 10.17 6.86
C ILE A 54 -5.64 8.96 5.95
N LEU A 55 -6.54 8.64 5.04
CA LEU A 55 -6.39 7.51 4.12
C LEU A 55 -5.28 7.74 3.10
N ASP A 56 -5.13 8.96 2.57
CA ASP A 56 -4.07 9.31 1.62
C ASP A 56 -2.67 9.26 2.27
N GLU A 57 -2.53 9.70 3.52
CA GLU A 57 -1.28 9.55 4.26
C GLU A 57 -0.95 8.09 4.59
N ALA A 58 -1.96 7.29 4.94
CA ALA A 58 -1.79 5.84 5.11
C ALA A 58 -1.34 5.18 3.79
N ARG A 59 -1.98 5.53 2.67
CA ARG A 59 -1.62 5.04 1.33
C ARG A 59 -0.16 5.37 0.98
N LYS A 60 0.27 6.62 1.18
CA LYS A 60 1.66 7.04 0.91
C LYS A 60 2.66 6.25 1.75
N THR A 61 2.30 5.96 3.00
CA THR A 61 3.12 5.17 3.91
C THR A 61 3.28 3.74 3.39
N GLU A 62 2.19 3.10 2.97
CA GLU A 62 2.24 1.76 2.40
C GLU A 62 3.01 1.71 1.07
N ILE A 63 2.84 2.70 0.18
CA ILE A 63 3.65 2.80 -1.04
C ILE A 63 5.14 2.88 -0.72
N LYS A 64 5.52 3.59 0.36
CA LYS A 64 6.92 3.67 0.81
C LYS A 64 7.42 2.33 1.34
N ASN A 65 6.61 1.62 2.11
CA ASN A 65 6.92 0.27 2.59
C ASN A 65 7.14 -0.68 1.40
N PHE A 66 6.23 -0.67 0.42
CA PHE A 66 6.33 -1.47 -0.80
C PHE A 66 7.61 -1.17 -1.60
N LYS A 67 7.97 0.11 -1.77
CA LYS A 67 9.23 0.51 -2.41
C LYS A 67 10.46 -0.05 -1.70
N MET A 68 10.43 -0.09 -0.36
CA MET A 68 11.52 -0.64 0.43
C MET A 68 11.61 -2.16 0.28
N ILE A 69 10.47 -2.86 0.31
CA ILE A 69 10.39 -4.31 0.14
C ILE A 69 10.86 -4.72 -1.27
N THR A 70 10.40 -4.03 -2.32
CA THR A 70 10.84 -4.29 -3.71
C THR A 70 12.32 -3.98 -3.91
N HIS A 71 12.85 -2.92 -3.28
CA HIS A 71 14.29 -2.69 -3.30
C HIS A 71 15.08 -3.85 -2.67
N MET A 72 14.59 -4.43 -1.57
CA MET A 72 15.23 -5.57 -0.91
C MET A 72 15.11 -6.88 -1.71
N LEU A 73 13.95 -7.14 -2.32
CA LEU A 73 13.66 -8.38 -3.05
C LEU A 73 14.19 -8.39 -4.50
N GLU A 74 13.99 -7.27 -5.20
CA GLU A 74 14.15 -7.10 -6.65
C GLU A 74 15.37 -6.21 -6.97
N GLY A 75 15.98 -5.55 -5.98
CA GLY A 75 17.10 -4.63 -6.16
C GLY A 75 16.71 -3.23 -6.64
N THR A 76 15.45 -3.03 -7.04
CA THR A 76 14.94 -1.74 -7.55
C THR A 76 13.66 -1.34 -6.84
N PRO A 77 13.57 -0.11 -6.28
CA PRO A 77 12.34 0.37 -5.68
C PRO A 77 11.34 0.73 -6.78
N ARG A 78 10.12 0.24 -6.66
CA ARG A 78 9.02 0.59 -7.57
C ARG A 78 7.69 0.72 -6.84
N GLU A 79 6.71 1.28 -7.53
CA GLU A 79 5.33 1.31 -7.04
C GLU A 79 4.61 0.01 -7.40
N PRO A 80 3.58 -0.36 -6.60
CA PRO A 80 2.70 -1.46 -6.94
C PRO A 80 1.92 -1.11 -8.20
N THR A 81 1.77 -2.10 -9.08
CA THR A 81 0.93 -1.96 -10.27
C THR A 81 -0.55 -2.06 -9.92
N PHE A 82 -1.42 -1.61 -10.82
CA PHE A 82 -2.87 -1.78 -10.65
C PHE A 82 -3.23 -3.26 -10.41
N ASN A 83 -2.73 -4.16 -11.26
CA ASN A 83 -3.00 -5.58 -11.13
C ASN A 83 -2.50 -6.16 -9.79
N GLU A 84 -1.33 -5.74 -9.29
CA GLU A 84 -0.86 -6.22 -7.98
C GLU A 84 -1.77 -5.81 -6.81
N ILE A 85 -2.51 -4.71 -6.94
CA ILE A 85 -3.45 -4.25 -5.91
C ILE A 85 -4.81 -4.93 -6.08
N TRP A 86 -5.24 -5.18 -7.32
CA TRP A 86 -6.62 -5.53 -7.66
C TRP A 86 -6.85 -6.95 -8.22
N ASP A 87 -5.80 -7.74 -8.50
CA ASP A 87 -5.88 -9.18 -8.86
C ASP A 87 -5.97 -10.08 -7.61
#